data_AF-A0A399WBG8-F1
#
_entry.id   AF-A0A399WBG8-F1
#
_cell.length_a   1.000
_cell.length_b   1.000
_cell.length_c   1.000
_cell.angle_alpha   90.00
_cell.angle_beta   90.00
_cell.angle_gamma   90.00
#
_symmetry.space_group_name_H-M   'P 1'
#
loop_
_entity.id
_entity.type
_entity.pdbx_description
1 polymer ?
#
loop_
_entity_poly.entity_id
_entity_poly.type
_entity_poly.pdbx_seq_one_letter_code
_entity_poly.pdbx_strand_id
1 'polypeptide(L)'
;MYNEPWKEPLLELSVDELKTAQSFISELIQTLEVLQESKTEPIIIFPPEKNINIDDRRAEKRFDIEIEGVCSVMERGESEIFPEIPIRIKDISKHGIRFVIDRPLTPGDILTIKFYLSSIKTSGQLYKNPQKKIYVEVRRVFESLTSTGVKYEIGAQSVESERVIELIKEREKYTLINKQLAAKGDVKIVIVSMKEARSKYLEDLLQRQGYIVYEANKKQQAIALLRKNKCDIVVSDLDTVRINEFELLKDIRDEFPDMGSIVEIETIEDWMHILSFGVSDYLTKNFSDRELNIIIESVQKKLLYKSMFGSHLRKRQQANQNVLVVSGNEIFKKLLCNVSKGKGLSLFFVNSTGHATAALKRYKIDFILVDTEVGGLDGCRFLMDIKKKFPNIVTAVASKNLQERCDFLINGADNFFAEPIAMKEILALVS
;
A
#
# COMPACT_ATOMS: atom_id res chain seq x y z
N MET A 1 -32.21 -5.57 11.58
CA MET A 1 -31.39 -6.40 10.69
C MET A 1 -31.26 -7.75 11.35
N TYR A 2 -31.77 -8.81 10.71
CA TYR A 2 -31.66 -10.17 11.24
C TYR A 2 -30.17 -10.51 11.40
N ASN A 3 -29.77 -10.93 12.61
CA ASN A 3 -28.50 -11.61 12.80
C ASN A 3 -28.55 -12.86 11.93
N GLU A 4 -27.72 -12.93 10.90
CA GLU A 4 -27.56 -14.10 10.04
C GLU A 4 -26.40 -14.94 10.61
N PRO A 5 -26.65 -15.92 11.50
CA PRO A 5 -25.63 -16.67 12.25
C PRO A 5 -24.71 -17.57 11.38
N TRP A 6 -24.82 -17.45 10.06
CA TRP A 6 -24.03 -18.17 9.06
C TRP A 6 -22.95 -17.29 8.42
N LYS A 7 -22.92 -16.00 8.74
CA LYS A 7 -21.91 -15.02 8.29
C LYS A 7 -21.01 -14.60 9.47
N GLU A 8 -20.06 -15.45 9.82
CA GLU A 8 -19.17 -15.22 10.96
C GLU A 8 -17.70 -15.24 10.50
N PRO A 9 -16.82 -14.35 10.99
CA PRO A 9 -15.37 -14.42 10.79
C PRO A 9 -14.79 -15.74 11.34
N LEU A 10 -13.64 -16.21 10.81
CA LEU A 10 -12.95 -17.37 11.39
C LEU A 10 -12.58 -17.17 12.87
N LEU A 11 -12.40 -15.92 13.30
CA LEU A 11 -12.08 -15.58 14.69
C LEU A 11 -13.21 -15.90 15.67
N GLU A 12 -14.45 -15.98 15.18
CA GLU A 12 -15.66 -16.19 15.98
C GLU A 12 -16.11 -17.65 15.99
N LEU A 13 -15.51 -18.51 15.15
CA LEU A 13 -15.78 -19.95 15.19
C LEU A 13 -15.32 -20.56 16.51
N SER A 14 -16.20 -21.35 17.12
CA SER A 14 -15.87 -22.08 18.34
C SER A 14 -14.76 -23.11 18.09
N VAL A 15 -13.99 -23.40 19.14
CA VAL A 15 -12.95 -24.43 19.09
C VAL A 15 -13.54 -25.78 18.68
N ASP A 16 -14.78 -26.07 19.07
CA ASP A 16 -15.46 -27.32 18.71
C ASP A 16 -15.95 -27.34 17.26
N GLU A 17 -16.33 -26.21 16.66
CA GLU A 17 -16.61 -26.11 15.21
C GLU A 17 -15.33 -26.29 14.37
N LEU A 18 -14.21 -25.70 14.80
CA LEU A 18 -12.89 -25.90 14.18
C LEU A 18 -12.46 -27.39 14.24
N LYS A 19 -12.72 -28.07 15.36
CA LYS A 19 -12.50 -29.52 15.53
C LYS A 19 -13.49 -30.36 14.73
N THR A 20 -14.74 -29.94 14.60
CA THR A 20 -15.80 -30.67 13.88
C THR A 20 -15.50 -30.70 12.37
N ALA A 21 -14.94 -29.62 11.83
CA ALA A 21 -14.43 -29.59 10.45
C ALA A 21 -13.44 -30.73 10.15
N GLN A 22 -12.75 -31.23 11.18
CA GLN A 22 -11.77 -32.30 11.07
C GLN A 22 -12.31 -33.70 11.39
N SER A 23 -13.38 -33.81 12.20
CA SER A 23 -13.99 -35.06 12.69
C SER A 23 -13.06 -36.30 12.67
N PHE A 24 -11.98 -36.28 13.47
CA PHE A 24 -11.22 -37.40 14.06
C PHE A 24 -9.73 -37.02 14.28
N ILE A 25 -9.42 -36.27 15.35
CA ILE A 25 -8.11 -36.42 16.02
C ILE A 25 -8.41 -36.77 17.47
N SER A 26 -8.82 -38.01 17.68
CA SER A 26 -8.64 -38.64 18.98
C SER A 26 -7.12 -38.65 19.28
N GLU A 27 -6.74 -38.26 20.50
CA GLU A 27 -5.42 -38.47 21.16
C GLU A 27 -4.33 -37.38 21.21
N LEU A 28 -4.35 -36.26 20.48
CA LEU A 28 -3.23 -35.27 20.57
C LEU A 28 -3.47 -34.09 21.54
N ILE A 29 -4.15 -34.34 22.66
CA ILE A 29 -3.99 -33.51 23.87
C ILE A 29 -3.06 -34.27 24.80
N GLN A 30 -1.76 -34.25 24.50
CA GLN A 30 -0.78 -34.45 25.56
C GLN A 30 0.63 -33.94 25.27
N THR A 31 0.80 -32.86 24.50
CA THR A 31 2.05 -32.08 24.56
C THR A 31 1.90 -30.82 23.73
N LEU A 32 2.02 -29.65 24.36
CA LEU A 32 2.97 -28.59 23.96
C LEU A 32 2.56 -27.26 24.61
N GLU A 33 3.30 -26.97 25.68
CA GLU A 33 3.57 -25.62 26.18
C GLU A 33 4.51 -24.86 25.24
N VAL A 34 4.63 -23.57 25.55
CA VAL A 34 5.66 -22.59 25.18
C VAL A 34 5.28 -21.65 24.02
N LEU A 35 4.72 -20.51 24.41
CA LEU A 35 4.78 -19.26 23.67
C LEU A 35 6.23 -18.74 23.71
N GLN A 36 6.86 -18.54 22.55
CA GLN A 36 8.03 -17.68 22.40
C GLN A 36 7.68 -16.44 21.59
N GLU A 37 8.07 -15.29 22.11
CA GLU A 37 8.00 -13.99 21.44
C GLU A 37 8.86 -13.99 20.17
N SER A 38 8.22 -13.78 19.02
CA SER A 38 8.92 -13.76 17.73
C SER A 38 9.68 -12.45 17.53
N LYS A 39 11.01 -12.50 17.52
CA LYS A 39 11.84 -11.50 16.83
C LYS A 39 11.65 -11.71 15.33
N THR A 40 10.90 -10.84 14.66
CA THR A 40 10.71 -10.93 13.21
C THR A 40 11.96 -10.46 12.49
N GLU A 41 12.78 -11.41 12.05
CA GLU A 41 13.88 -11.18 11.10
C GLU A 41 13.32 -10.80 9.70
N PRO A 42 14.08 -10.04 8.88
CA PRO A 42 13.68 -9.68 7.52
C PRO A 42 13.51 -10.92 6.64
N ILE A 43 12.52 -10.91 5.73
CA ILE A 43 12.28 -12.02 4.81
C ILE A 43 13.18 -11.83 3.59
N ILE A 44 14.19 -12.67 3.43
CA ILE A 44 15.00 -12.73 2.22
C ILE A 44 14.31 -13.70 1.26
N ILE A 45 13.71 -13.19 0.18
CA ILE A 45 13.10 -14.06 -0.84
C ILE A 45 14.19 -14.58 -1.80
N PHE A 46 15.25 -13.81 -2.04
CA PHE A 46 16.31 -14.15 -2.98
C PHE A 46 17.71 -13.63 -2.56
N PRO A 47 18.80 -14.40 -2.77
CA PRO A 47 18.82 -15.80 -3.19
C PRO A 47 18.18 -16.70 -2.11
N PRO A 48 17.60 -17.87 -2.47
CA PRO A 48 16.94 -18.72 -1.50
C PRO A 48 18.00 -19.27 -0.55
N GLU A 49 18.13 -18.70 0.64
CA GLU A 49 18.82 -19.40 1.72
C GLU A 49 17.99 -20.66 2.02
N LYS A 50 18.67 -21.81 1.93
CA LYS A 50 18.09 -23.15 2.09
C LYS A 50 17.23 -23.18 3.35
N ASN A 51 16.00 -23.67 3.19
CA ASN A 51 15.06 -23.93 4.27
C ASN A 51 14.97 -22.79 5.29
N ILE A 52 14.45 -21.63 4.87
CA ILE A 52 13.60 -20.90 5.81
C ILE A 52 12.47 -21.87 6.14
N ASN A 53 12.52 -22.44 7.33
CA ASN A 53 11.45 -23.24 7.87
C ASN A 53 10.23 -22.31 7.96
N ILE A 54 9.37 -22.30 6.93
CA ILE A 54 8.18 -21.44 6.85
C ILE A 54 7.20 -21.76 8.00
N ASP A 55 7.44 -22.88 8.70
CA ASP A 55 6.77 -23.29 9.92
C ASP A 55 7.22 -22.52 11.18
N ASP A 56 8.43 -21.93 11.24
CA ASP A 56 8.94 -21.23 12.45
C ASP A 56 8.32 -19.84 12.69
N ARG A 57 7.29 -19.46 11.94
CA ARG A 57 6.45 -18.28 12.23
C ARG A 57 5.02 -18.63 12.65
N ARG A 58 4.68 -19.91 12.77
CA ARG A 58 3.31 -20.35 13.02
C ARG A 58 3.11 -20.65 14.49
N ALA A 59 2.89 -19.61 15.28
CA ALA A 59 2.50 -19.75 16.69
C ALA A 59 1.08 -20.37 16.87
N GLU A 60 0.29 -20.44 15.80
CA GLU A 60 -1.12 -20.85 15.85
C GLU A 60 -1.35 -22.29 15.36
N LYS A 61 -2.14 -23.02 16.14
CA LYS A 61 -2.61 -24.36 15.79
C LYS A 61 -3.54 -24.32 14.58
N ARG A 62 -3.20 -25.10 13.56
CA ARG A 62 -4.00 -25.31 12.35
C ARG A 62 -4.61 -26.71 12.34
N PHE A 63 -5.75 -26.85 11.69
CA PHE A 63 -6.47 -28.10 11.54
C PHE A 63 -6.45 -28.48 10.07
N ASP A 64 -5.74 -29.55 9.71
CA ASP A 64 -5.78 -30.11 8.36
C ASP A 64 -7.15 -30.75 8.12
N ILE A 65 -7.79 -30.33 7.03
CA ILE A 65 -9.18 -30.57 6.73
C ILE A 65 -9.31 -30.69 5.21
N GLU A 66 -9.73 -31.83 4.68
CA GLU A 66 -10.08 -31.97 3.25
C GLU A 66 -11.58 -31.69 3.03
N ILE A 67 -11.97 -30.41 3.11
CA ILE A 67 -13.37 -29.98 2.86
C ILE A 67 -13.50 -29.36 1.49
N GLU A 68 -14.58 -29.70 0.80
CA GLU A 68 -15.02 -29.00 -0.41
C GLU A 68 -15.76 -27.71 -0.05
N GLY A 69 -15.43 -26.64 -0.77
CA GLY A 69 -16.10 -25.37 -0.64
C GLY A 69 -16.17 -24.64 -1.98
N VAL A 70 -16.70 -23.44 -1.94
CA VAL A 70 -16.68 -22.52 -3.07
C VAL A 70 -16.17 -21.16 -2.63
N CYS A 71 -15.49 -20.45 -3.54
CA CYS A 71 -15.06 -19.09 -3.31
C CYS A 71 -15.55 -18.15 -4.43
N SER A 72 -15.73 -16.88 -4.07
CA SER A 72 -16.01 -15.80 -5.02
C SER A 72 -15.19 -14.56 -4.67
N VAL A 73 -14.54 -13.96 -5.66
CA VAL A 73 -13.78 -12.70 -5.49
C VAL A 73 -14.77 -11.55 -5.30
N MET A 74 -14.49 -10.65 -4.35
CA MET A 74 -15.25 -9.42 -4.16
C MET A 74 -14.72 -8.31 -5.07
N GLU A 75 -15.36 -8.12 -6.23
CA GLU A 75 -15.17 -6.95 -7.09
C GLU A 75 -16.44 -6.07 -7.17
N ARG A 76 -16.27 -4.85 -7.69
CA ARG A 76 -17.24 -3.74 -7.77
C ARG A 76 -18.68 -4.17 -8.07
N GLY A 77 -19.62 -3.41 -7.49
CA GLY A 77 -20.94 -3.17 -8.07
C GLY A 77 -22.00 -4.18 -7.66
N GLU A 78 -23.12 -3.67 -7.17
CA GLU A 78 -24.36 -4.43 -7.12
C GLU A 78 -24.65 -4.93 -8.55
N SER A 79 -24.72 -6.25 -8.74
CA SER A 79 -25.17 -6.95 -9.96
C SER A 79 -24.12 -7.48 -10.94
N GLU A 80 -23.12 -8.24 -10.47
CA GLU A 80 -22.67 -9.41 -11.22
C GLU A 80 -22.55 -10.60 -10.25
N ILE A 81 -23.32 -11.66 -10.50
CA ILE A 81 -23.17 -12.93 -9.79
C ILE A 81 -21.83 -13.51 -10.27
N PHE A 82 -20.76 -13.27 -9.50
CA PHE A 82 -19.48 -13.90 -9.80
C PHE A 82 -19.61 -15.42 -9.68
N PRO A 83 -19.04 -16.19 -10.62
CA PRO A 83 -19.14 -17.64 -10.57
C PRO A 83 -18.47 -18.13 -9.29
N GLU A 84 -19.21 -18.90 -8.51
CA GLU A 84 -18.67 -19.63 -7.37
C GLU A 84 -17.66 -20.67 -7.90
N ILE A 85 -16.39 -20.51 -7.53
CA ILE A 85 -15.31 -21.38 -7.98
C ILE A 85 -15.12 -22.47 -6.94
N PRO A 86 -15.15 -23.76 -7.31
CA PRO A 86 -14.89 -24.84 -6.38
C PRO A 86 -13.46 -24.75 -5.83
N ILE A 87 -13.34 -24.97 -4.53
CA ILE A 87 -12.07 -25.01 -3.82
C ILE A 87 -11.99 -26.26 -2.95
N ARG A 88 -10.77 -26.73 -2.70
CA ARG A 88 -10.49 -27.74 -1.69
C ARG A 88 -9.73 -27.09 -0.54
N ILE A 89 -10.38 -26.94 0.60
CA ILE A 89 -9.73 -26.49 1.82
C ILE A 89 -8.73 -27.57 2.23
N LYS A 90 -7.53 -27.15 2.66
CA LYS A 90 -6.44 -28.00 3.14
C LYS A 90 -6.29 -27.86 4.65
N ASP A 91 -6.31 -26.62 5.15
CA ASP A 91 -6.27 -26.35 6.58
C ASP A 91 -7.05 -25.09 6.97
N ILE A 92 -7.52 -25.04 8.21
CA ILE A 92 -8.16 -23.86 8.80
C ILE A 92 -7.51 -23.57 10.16
N SER A 93 -7.44 -22.30 10.52
CA SER A 93 -7.06 -21.79 11.84
C SER A 93 -7.96 -20.62 12.21
N LYS A 94 -7.85 -20.13 13.45
CA LYS A 94 -8.61 -18.96 13.91
C LYS A 94 -8.37 -17.72 13.04
N HIS A 95 -7.17 -17.55 12.50
CA HIS A 95 -6.79 -16.32 11.77
C HIS A 95 -6.60 -16.51 10.27
N GLY A 96 -6.73 -17.73 9.74
CA GLY A 96 -6.53 -17.95 8.30
C GLY A 96 -6.85 -19.35 7.83
N ILE A 97 -6.87 -19.49 6.51
CA ILE A 97 -7.25 -20.70 5.78
C ILE A 97 -6.24 -20.99 4.68
N ARG A 98 -6.02 -22.27 4.39
CA ARG A 98 -5.30 -22.73 3.22
C ARG A 98 -6.20 -23.57 2.35
N PHE A 99 -6.19 -23.32 1.04
CA PHE A 99 -7.01 -24.07 0.09
C PHE A 99 -6.34 -24.18 -1.28
N VAL A 100 -6.81 -25.10 -2.12
CA VAL A 100 -6.40 -25.28 -3.50
C VAL A 100 -7.53 -24.88 -4.44
N ILE A 101 -7.16 -24.23 -5.53
CA ILE A 101 -8.07 -23.76 -6.58
C ILE A 101 -7.43 -23.93 -7.97
N ASP A 102 -8.27 -24.06 -8.98
CA ASP A 102 -7.86 -24.33 -10.37
C ASP A 102 -7.72 -23.06 -11.22
N ARG A 103 -7.82 -21.90 -10.56
CA ARG A 103 -7.75 -20.58 -11.18
C ARG A 103 -6.74 -19.71 -10.43
N PRO A 104 -5.94 -18.89 -11.12
CA PRO A 104 -5.07 -17.94 -10.44
C PRO A 104 -5.89 -16.91 -9.66
N LEU A 105 -5.44 -16.61 -8.45
CA LEU A 105 -5.90 -15.49 -7.64
C LEU A 105 -4.75 -14.51 -7.45
N THR A 106 -5.07 -13.24 -7.17
CA THR A 106 -4.08 -12.20 -6.93
C THR A 106 -3.90 -12.00 -5.42
N PRO A 107 -2.65 -11.93 -4.91
CA PRO A 107 -2.45 -11.49 -3.54
C PRO A 107 -3.08 -10.12 -3.27
N GLY A 108 -3.88 -10.03 -2.19
CA GLY A 108 -4.70 -8.86 -1.85
C GLY A 108 -6.17 -8.97 -2.25
N ASP A 109 -6.56 -9.99 -3.02
CA ASP A 109 -7.98 -10.25 -3.32
C ASP A 109 -8.75 -10.57 -2.04
N ILE A 110 -9.92 -9.97 -1.89
CA ILE A 110 -10.87 -10.30 -0.81
C ILE A 110 -11.84 -11.33 -1.38
N LEU A 111 -11.94 -12.47 -0.72
CA LEU A 111 -12.80 -13.58 -1.12
C LEU A 111 -13.91 -13.77 -0.10
N THR A 112 -15.08 -14.12 -0.63
CA THR A 112 -16.07 -14.87 0.15
C THR A 112 -15.77 -16.35 -0.03
N ILE A 113 -15.67 -17.10 1.07
CA ILE A 113 -15.63 -18.57 1.01
C ILE A 113 -16.88 -19.12 1.69
N LYS A 114 -17.54 -20.06 1.03
CA LYS A 114 -18.67 -20.84 1.57
C LYS A 114 -18.28 -22.31 1.62
N PHE A 115 -18.52 -22.94 2.76
CA PHE A 115 -18.24 -24.37 2.93
C PHE A 115 -19.24 -24.99 3.90
N TYR A 116 -19.35 -26.31 3.85
CA TYR A 116 -20.24 -27.08 4.72
C TYR A 116 -19.41 -27.83 5.75
N LEU A 117 -19.79 -27.70 7.03
CA LEU A 117 -19.25 -28.55 8.09
C LEU A 117 -20.00 -29.88 8.11
N SER A 118 -19.30 -30.99 8.40
CA SER A 118 -19.89 -32.30 8.53
C SER A 118 -20.88 -32.34 9.72
N SER A 119 -22.00 -33.05 9.56
CA SER A 119 -23.05 -33.14 10.57
C SER A 119 -22.55 -33.81 11.85
N ILE A 120 -22.80 -33.19 13.01
CA ILE A 120 -22.60 -33.81 14.32
C ILE A 120 -23.77 -34.75 14.61
N LYS A 121 -23.50 -36.05 14.84
CA LYS A 121 -24.48 -36.96 15.45
C LYS A 121 -24.34 -36.88 16.98
N THR A 122 -24.97 -35.90 17.61
CA THR A 122 -25.24 -35.94 19.05
C THR A 122 -26.75 -36.06 19.25
N SER A 123 -27.20 -37.11 19.93
CA SER A 123 -28.60 -37.31 20.38
C SER A 123 -29.68 -37.47 19.29
N GLY A 124 -29.39 -38.12 18.16
CA GLY A 124 -30.43 -38.61 17.24
C GLY A 124 -31.14 -37.56 16.38
N GLN A 125 -30.78 -36.28 16.47
CA GLN A 125 -31.20 -35.24 15.52
C GLN A 125 -30.06 -34.95 14.53
N LEU A 126 -30.27 -35.27 13.25
CA LEU A 126 -29.41 -34.81 12.16
C LEU A 126 -29.61 -33.30 11.99
N TYR A 127 -28.65 -32.49 12.43
CA TYR A 127 -28.57 -31.11 12.00
C TYR A 127 -28.10 -31.08 10.54
N LYS A 128 -28.87 -30.44 9.65
CA LYS A 128 -28.44 -30.15 8.27
C LYS A 128 -27.09 -29.41 8.32
N ASN A 129 -26.11 -29.84 7.53
CA ASN A 129 -24.76 -29.24 7.46
C ASN A 129 -24.85 -27.71 7.49
N PRO A 130 -24.40 -27.04 8.57
CA PRO A 130 -24.43 -25.59 8.62
C PRO A 130 -23.48 -25.06 7.55
N GLN A 131 -24.04 -24.35 6.56
CA GLN A 131 -23.26 -23.62 5.59
C GLN A 131 -22.61 -22.44 6.31
N LYS A 132 -21.29 -22.40 6.36
CA LYS A 132 -20.54 -21.25 6.89
C LYS A 132 -20.09 -20.38 5.73
N LYS A 133 -20.19 -19.06 5.92
CA LYS A 133 -19.67 -18.04 5.00
C LYS A 133 -18.65 -17.20 5.74
N ILE A 134 -17.41 -17.19 5.25
CA ILE A 134 -16.30 -16.41 5.80
C ILE A 134 -15.77 -15.42 4.76
N TYR A 135 -15.09 -14.38 5.23
CA TYR A 135 -14.36 -13.44 4.39
C TYR A 135 -12.87 -13.56 4.65
N VAL A 136 -12.08 -13.64 3.58
CA VAL A 136 -10.64 -13.82 3.69
C VAL A 136 -9.90 -12.95 2.67
N GLU A 137 -8.70 -12.50 3.02
CA GLU A 137 -7.79 -11.79 2.12
C GLU A 137 -6.67 -12.73 1.67
N VAL A 138 -6.44 -12.85 0.37
CA VAL A 138 -5.35 -13.65 -0.19
C VAL A 138 -4.02 -13.04 0.23
N ARG A 139 -3.22 -13.78 0.99
CA ARG A 139 -1.89 -13.35 1.42
C ARG A 139 -0.78 -13.99 0.60
N ARG A 140 -0.97 -15.24 0.17
CA ARG A 140 0.03 -16.01 -0.57
C ARG A 140 -0.59 -16.88 -1.64
N VAL A 141 0.13 -17.05 -2.76
CA VAL A 141 -0.26 -17.88 -3.90
C VAL A 141 0.94 -18.69 -4.36
N PHE A 142 0.80 -20.01 -4.39
CA PHE A 142 1.81 -20.94 -4.88
C PHE A 142 1.26 -21.71 -6.06
N GLU A 143 1.92 -21.57 -7.20
CA GLU A 143 1.60 -22.32 -8.42
C GLU A 143 2.30 -23.68 -8.40
N SER A 144 1.56 -24.73 -8.71
CA SER A 144 2.06 -26.11 -8.80
C SER A 144 1.55 -26.77 -10.07
N LEU A 145 2.44 -27.43 -10.82
CA LEU A 145 2.02 -28.30 -11.92
C LEU A 145 1.63 -29.67 -11.36
N THR A 146 0.44 -30.12 -11.72
CA THR A 146 -0.06 -31.46 -11.39
C THR A 146 -0.36 -32.24 -12.67
N SER A 147 -0.59 -33.54 -12.55
CA SER A 147 -1.02 -34.40 -13.66
C SER A 147 -2.34 -33.94 -14.30
N THR A 148 -3.17 -33.19 -13.56
CA THR A 148 -4.49 -32.69 -14.01
C THR A 148 -4.47 -31.24 -14.51
N GLY A 149 -3.28 -30.62 -14.59
CA GLY A 149 -3.12 -29.22 -14.95
C GLY A 149 -2.48 -28.39 -13.84
N VAL A 150 -2.52 -27.07 -13.99
CA VAL A 150 -1.97 -26.13 -13.01
C VAL A 150 -2.95 -25.98 -11.85
N LYS A 151 -2.45 -26.14 -10.62
CA LYS A 151 -3.20 -25.92 -9.37
C LYS A 151 -2.53 -24.83 -8.56
N TYR A 152 -3.34 -24.01 -7.89
CA TYR A 152 -2.86 -22.92 -7.05
C TYR A 152 -3.17 -23.22 -5.59
N GLU A 153 -2.13 -23.25 -4.75
CA GLU A 153 -2.27 -23.32 -3.30
C GLU A 153 -2.27 -21.90 -2.72
N ILE A 154 -3.34 -21.57 -2.01
CA ILE A 154 -3.66 -20.24 -1.53
C ILE A 154 -3.57 -20.23 -0.01
N GLY A 155 -2.81 -19.28 0.53
CA GLY A 155 -2.86 -18.92 1.94
C GLY A 155 -3.61 -17.61 2.12
N ALA A 156 -4.73 -17.63 2.83
CA ALA A 156 -5.56 -16.46 3.06
C ALA A 156 -5.75 -16.17 4.55
N GLN A 157 -5.88 -14.89 4.90
CA GLN A 157 -6.08 -14.42 6.26
C GLN A 157 -7.56 -14.07 6.47
N SER A 158 -8.13 -14.41 7.63
CA SER A 158 -9.50 -14.02 7.97
C SER A 158 -9.64 -12.51 8.04
N VAL A 159 -10.76 -12.00 7.51
CA VAL A 159 -11.14 -10.59 7.60
C VAL A 159 -12.49 -10.52 8.32
N GLU A 160 -12.60 -9.63 9.30
CA GLU A 160 -13.85 -9.38 10.00
C GLU A 160 -14.88 -8.73 9.07
N SER A 161 -16.16 -9.07 9.24
CA SER A 161 -17.25 -8.56 8.41
C SER A 161 -17.32 -7.03 8.39
N GLU A 162 -17.07 -6.37 9.53
CA GLU A 162 -17.01 -4.91 9.62
C GLU A 162 -15.85 -4.33 8.80
N ARG A 163 -14.68 -4.98 8.84
CA ARG A 163 -13.51 -4.57 8.06
C ARG A 163 -13.74 -4.73 6.56
N VAL A 164 -14.50 -5.73 6.13
CA VAL A 164 -14.91 -5.87 4.72
C VAL A 164 -15.74 -4.66 4.27
N ILE A 165 -16.69 -4.22 5.09
CA ILE A 165 -17.50 -3.03 4.80
C ILE A 165 -16.61 -1.78 4.75
N GLU A 166 -15.65 -1.64 5.66
CA GLU A 166 -14.68 -0.55 5.61
C GLU A 166 -13.83 -0.59 4.34
N LEU A 167 -13.35 -1.75 3.90
CA LEU A 167 -12.54 -1.90 2.68
C LEU A 167 -13.33 -1.52 1.42
N ILE A 168 -14.63 -1.83 1.38
CA ILE A 168 -15.54 -1.39 0.31
C ILE A 168 -15.67 0.15 0.33
N LYS A 169 -15.95 0.74 1.50
CA LYS A 169 -16.03 2.20 1.67
C LYS A 169 -14.72 2.91 1.35
N GLU A 170 -13.58 2.31 1.70
CA GLU A 170 -12.25 2.80 1.32
C GLU A 170 -12.17 2.86 -0.21
N ARG A 171 -12.45 1.76 -0.92
CA ARG A 171 -12.42 1.70 -2.40
C ARG A 171 -13.35 2.72 -3.07
N GLU A 172 -14.52 3.00 -2.50
CA GLU A 172 -15.42 4.07 -2.98
C GLU A 172 -14.80 5.45 -2.83
N LYS A 173 -14.21 5.75 -1.67
CA LYS A 173 -13.48 7.00 -1.44
C LYS A 173 -12.28 7.16 -2.40
N TYR A 174 -11.54 6.09 -2.71
CA TYR A 174 -10.49 6.14 -3.75
C TYR A 174 -11.05 6.57 -5.11
N THR A 175 -12.25 6.11 -5.46
CA THR A 175 -12.93 6.52 -6.70
C THR A 175 -13.32 8.00 -6.66
N LEU A 176 -13.75 8.51 -5.50
CA LEU A 176 -14.02 9.93 -5.30
C LEU A 176 -12.76 10.79 -5.42
N ILE A 177 -11.63 10.35 -4.86
CA ILE A 177 -10.33 11.03 -5.02
C ILE A 177 -10.01 11.18 -6.50
N ASN A 178 -10.08 10.10 -7.28
CA ASN A 178 -9.78 10.15 -8.71
C ASN A 178 -10.72 11.10 -9.46
N LYS A 179 -12.00 11.18 -9.07
CA LYS A 179 -12.96 12.14 -9.63
C LYS A 179 -12.60 13.60 -9.28
N GLN A 180 -12.14 13.86 -8.06
CA GLN A 180 -11.72 15.20 -7.63
C GLN A 180 -10.38 15.62 -8.25
N LEU A 181 -9.45 14.69 -8.44
CA LEU A 181 -8.21 14.94 -9.20
C LEU A 181 -8.50 15.36 -10.65
N ALA A 182 -9.54 14.81 -11.26
CA ALA A 182 -9.98 15.23 -12.59
C ALA A 182 -10.63 16.63 -12.61
N ALA A 183 -11.18 17.09 -11.48
CA ALA A 183 -11.83 18.39 -11.33
C ALA A 183 -10.83 19.49 -10.96
N LYS A 184 -9.87 19.77 -11.85
CA LYS A 184 -8.79 20.76 -11.63
C LYS A 184 -9.28 22.19 -11.32
N GLY A 185 -10.49 22.53 -11.78
CA GLY A 185 -11.19 23.81 -11.60
C GLY A 185 -11.38 24.29 -10.16
N ASP A 186 -11.33 23.39 -9.19
CA ASP A 186 -11.59 23.73 -7.78
C ASP A 186 -10.30 23.97 -6.98
N VAL A 187 -9.13 23.66 -7.55
CA VAL A 187 -7.83 23.74 -6.85
C VAL A 187 -7.20 25.12 -7.05
N LYS A 188 -6.86 25.75 -5.92
CA LYS A 188 -6.28 27.09 -5.87
C LYS A 188 -4.80 27.04 -5.54
N ILE A 189 -3.98 27.58 -6.42
CA ILE A 189 -2.53 27.59 -6.32
C ILE A 189 -2.03 29.02 -6.13
N VAL A 190 -1.11 29.22 -5.18
CA VAL A 190 -0.34 30.47 -5.08
C VAL A 190 1.07 30.23 -5.61
N ILE A 191 1.47 31.02 -6.60
CA ILE A 191 2.85 31.07 -7.09
C ILE A 191 3.58 32.17 -6.30
N VAL A 192 4.76 31.84 -5.78
CA VAL A 192 5.64 32.80 -5.11
C VAL A 192 6.95 32.90 -5.90
N SER A 193 7.14 34.01 -6.60
CA SER A 193 8.37 34.29 -7.35
C SER A 193 8.61 35.79 -7.50
N MET A 194 9.87 36.22 -7.37
CA MET A 194 10.27 37.59 -7.70
C MET A 194 10.49 37.83 -9.20
N LYS A 195 10.55 36.76 -10.01
CA LYS A 195 10.84 36.83 -11.44
C LYS A 195 9.53 36.86 -12.22
N GLU A 196 9.12 38.03 -12.71
CA GLU A 196 7.85 38.21 -13.44
C GLU A 196 7.70 37.21 -14.60
N ALA A 197 8.74 36.99 -15.40
CA ALA A 197 8.71 36.04 -16.50
C ALA A 197 8.46 34.59 -16.04
N ARG A 198 9.02 34.20 -14.88
CA ARG A 198 8.84 32.86 -14.31
C ARG A 198 7.44 32.68 -13.75
N SER A 199 6.96 33.67 -12.99
CA SER A 199 5.59 33.70 -12.47
C SER A 199 4.58 33.59 -13.61
N LYS A 200 4.75 34.40 -14.66
CA LYS A 200 3.85 34.41 -15.81
C LYS A 200 3.81 33.08 -16.56
N TYR A 201 4.98 32.46 -16.77
CA TYR A 201 5.04 31.12 -17.38
C TYR A 201 4.27 30.08 -16.56
N LEU A 202 4.49 30.04 -15.23
CA LEU A 202 3.79 29.13 -14.32
C LEU A 202 2.29 29.41 -14.30
N GLU A 203 1.89 30.69 -14.26
CA GLU A 203 0.50 31.12 -14.30
C GLU A 203 -0.19 30.62 -15.57
N ASP A 204 0.38 30.92 -16.75
CA ASP A 204 -0.17 30.52 -18.03
C ASP A 204 -0.25 28.99 -18.18
N LEU A 205 0.75 28.26 -17.68
CA LEU A 205 0.76 26.81 -17.71
C LEU A 205 -0.33 26.19 -16.81
N LEU A 206 -0.46 26.67 -15.57
CA LEU A 206 -1.42 26.14 -14.60
C LEU A 206 -2.86 26.55 -14.92
N GLN A 207 -3.09 27.78 -15.37
CA GLN A 207 -4.42 28.23 -15.81
C GLN A 207 -4.90 27.43 -17.03
N ARG A 208 -4.02 27.14 -18.00
CA ARG A 208 -4.35 26.29 -19.17
C ARG A 208 -4.79 24.87 -18.77
N GLN A 209 -4.39 24.41 -17.60
CA GLN A 209 -4.78 23.11 -17.05
C GLN A 209 -6.05 23.16 -16.20
N GLY A 210 -6.61 24.35 -16.01
CA GLY A 210 -7.84 24.58 -15.28
C GLY A 210 -7.66 24.93 -13.81
N TYR A 211 -6.44 25.18 -13.32
CA TYR A 211 -6.21 25.61 -11.94
C TYR A 211 -6.57 27.09 -11.73
N ILE A 212 -7.00 27.44 -10.52
CA ILE A 212 -7.15 28.84 -10.11
C ILE A 212 -5.81 29.30 -9.56
N VAL A 213 -5.20 30.31 -10.17
CA VAL A 213 -3.83 30.74 -9.84
C VAL A 213 -3.83 32.15 -9.28
N TYR A 214 -3.05 32.36 -8.22
CA TYR A 214 -2.73 33.67 -7.67
C TYR A 214 -1.21 33.87 -7.63
N GLU A 215 -0.76 35.09 -7.91
CA GLU A 215 0.66 35.42 -7.90
C GLU A 215 1.03 36.27 -6.69
N ALA A 216 2.18 35.98 -6.08
CA ALA A 216 2.80 36.78 -5.05
C ALA A 216 4.30 36.97 -5.35
N ASN A 217 4.78 38.21 -5.21
CA ASN A 217 6.20 38.52 -5.39
C ASN A 217 6.95 38.70 -4.05
N LYS A 218 6.24 38.65 -2.92
CA LYS A 218 6.80 38.82 -1.56
C LYS A 218 6.03 37.96 -0.54
N LYS A 219 6.72 37.61 0.55
CA LYS A 219 6.19 36.81 1.68
C LYS A 219 4.85 37.34 2.21
N GLN A 220 4.75 38.63 2.51
CA GLN A 220 3.53 39.22 3.11
C GLN A 220 2.32 39.10 2.17
N GLN A 221 2.54 39.28 0.86
CA GLN A 221 1.50 39.12 -0.15
C GLN A 221 1.05 37.67 -0.26
N ALA A 222 2.01 36.72 -0.26
CA ALA A 222 1.71 35.30 -0.30
C ALA A 222 0.82 34.90 0.88
N ILE A 223 1.24 35.19 2.12
CA ILE A 223 0.46 34.89 3.32
C ILE A 223 -0.95 35.53 3.29
N ALA A 224 -1.07 36.79 2.82
CA ALA A 224 -2.36 37.44 2.68
C ALA A 224 -3.29 36.72 1.68
N LEU A 225 -2.75 36.27 0.54
CA LEU A 225 -3.50 35.49 -0.46
C LEU A 225 -3.91 34.13 0.07
N LEU A 226 -3.02 33.43 0.77
CA LEU A 226 -3.31 32.13 1.40
C LEU A 226 -4.47 32.25 2.39
N ARG A 227 -4.47 33.26 3.27
CA ARG A 227 -5.56 33.53 4.22
C ARG A 227 -6.87 33.90 3.53
N LYS A 228 -6.81 34.78 2.53
CA LYS A 228 -8.01 35.33 1.87
C LYS A 228 -8.71 34.28 0.99
N ASN A 229 -7.96 33.54 0.20
CA ASN A 229 -8.52 32.71 -0.86
C ASN A 229 -8.69 31.24 -0.48
N LYS A 230 -8.13 30.82 0.69
CA LYS A 230 -8.06 29.43 1.14
C LYS A 230 -7.44 28.54 0.07
N CYS A 231 -6.20 28.85 -0.28
CA CYS A 231 -5.47 28.12 -1.31
C CYS A 231 -5.06 26.73 -0.82
N ASP A 232 -4.96 25.79 -1.77
CA ASP A 232 -4.66 24.39 -1.48
C ASP A 232 -3.16 24.10 -1.62
N ILE A 233 -2.49 24.76 -2.57
CA ILE A 233 -1.09 24.52 -2.91
C ILE A 233 -0.33 25.84 -3.05
N VAL A 234 0.90 25.88 -2.53
CA VAL A 234 1.89 26.91 -2.85
C VAL A 234 2.99 26.31 -3.75
N VAL A 235 3.41 27.07 -4.77
CA VAL A 235 4.58 26.76 -5.60
C VAL A 235 5.57 27.92 -5.45
N SER A 236 6.77 27.64 -4.94
CA SER A 236 7.81 28.66 -4.70
C SER A 236 9.05 28.39 -5.53
N ASP A 237 9.60 29.41 -6.19
CA ASP A 237 10.96 29.37 -6.79
C ASP A 237 12.00 29.55 -5.67
N LEU A 238 12.99 28.65 -5.51
CA LEU A 238 14.15 28.94 -4.64
C LEU A 238 15.12 29.84 -5.39
N ASP A 239 15.10 31.12 -5.03
CA ASP A 239 16.30 31.94 -5.15
C ASP A 239 16.81 32.19 -3.73
N THR A 240 17.64 31.24 -3.28
CA THR A 240 18.33 31.16 -1.97
C THR A 240 19.08 32.42 -1.54
N VAL A 241 19.22 33.41 -2.42
CA VAL A 241 20.00 34.63 -2.18
C VAL A 241 19.17 35.76 -1.58
N ARG A 242 17.82 35.81 -1.71
CA ARG A 242 17.09 37.08 -1.45
C ARG A 242 15.72 37.02 -0.79
N ILE A 243 15.11 35.87 -0.56
CA ILE A 243 13.82 35.79 0.15
C ILE A 243 14.06 35.23 1.56
N ASN A 244 13.30 35.75 2.52
CA ASN A 244 12.95 35.04 3.76
C ASN A 244 12.16 33.75 3.44
N GLU A 245 12.62 32.91 2.50
CA GLU A 245 11.97 31.72 1.96
C GLU A 245 11.81 30.68 3.05
N PHE A 246 12.86 30.46 3.84
CA PHE A 246 12.79 29.60 5.02
C PHE A 246 11.76 30.12 6.04
N GLU A 247 11.62 31.43 6.19
CA GLU A 247 10.56 31.97 7.06
C GLU A 247 9.18 31.82 6.42
N LEU A 248 9.04 31.96 5.10
CA LEU A 248 7.79 31.70 4.40
C LEU A 248 7.39 30.23 4.58
N LEU A 249 8.31 29.29 4.33
CA LEU A 249 8.07 27.85 4.52
C LEU A 249 7.74 27.54 5.99
N LYS A 250 8.42 28.19 6.94
CA LYS A 250 8.12 28.06 8.37
C LYS A 250 6.70 28.57 8.69
N ASP A 251 6.34 29.76 8.23
CA ASP A 251 5.01 30.34 8.45
C ASP A 251 3.93 29.48 7.77
N ILE A 252 4.20 28.93 6.58
CA ILE A 252 3.29 28.04 5.89
C ILE A 252 3.07 26.75 6.68
N ARG A 253 4.13 26.12 7.17
CA ARG A 253 4.05 24.92 8.00
C ARG A 253 3.26 25.17 9.28
N ASP A 254 3.50 26.30 9.93
CA ASP A 254 2.95 26.61 11.26
C ASP A 254 1.49 27.12 11.16
N GLU A 255 1.13 27.90 10.14
CA GLU A 255 -0.21 28.47 9.95
C GLU A 255 -1.13 27.62 9.04
N PHE A 256 -0.57 26.84 8.11
CA PHE A 256 -1.32 26.09 7.09
C PHE A 256 -0.87 24.62 6.99
N PRO A 257 -0.99 23.81 8.06
CA PRO A 257 -0.46 22.43 8.11
C PRO A 257 -1.13 21.42 7.17
N ASP A 258 -2.25 21.81 6.55
CA ASP A 258 -2.99 21.00 5.58
C ASP A 258 -2.82 21.49 4.14
N MET A 259 -1.92 22.44 3.91
CA MET A 259 -1.59 22.96 2.58
C MET A 259 -0.46 22.16 1.94
N GLY A 260 -0.54 21.99 0.63
CA GLY A 260 0.55 21.44 -0.17
C GLY A 260 1.59 22.52 -0.44
N SER A 261 2.87 22.21 -0.30
CA SER A 261 3.95 23.14 -0.68
C SER A 261 4.95 22.47 -1.60
N ILE A 262 5.13 23.07 -2.78
CA ILE A 262 6.08 22.63 -3.80
C ILE A 262 7.15 23.70 -3.96
N VAL A 263 8.41 23.28 -3.97
CA VAL A 263 9.55 24.19 -4.02
C VAL A 263 10.44 23.83 -5.21
N GLU A 264 10.80 24.81 -6.03
CA GLU A 264 11.79 24.62 -7.09
C GLU A 264 13.20 24.56 -6.48
N ILE A 265 13.98 23.53 -6.79
CA ILE A 265 15.33 23.31 -6.29
C ILE A 265 16.33 23.25 -7.45
N GLU A 266 17.59 23.53 -7.16
CA GLU A 266 18.70 23.36 -8.10
C GLU A 266 19.52 22.10 -7.79
N THR A 267 19.74 21.82 -6.50
CA THR A 267 20.57 20.69 -6.05
C THR A 267 19.88 19.81 -5.01
N ILE A 268 20.45 18.61 -4.75
CA ILE A 268 19.97 17.72 -3.67
C ILE A 268 20.16 18.40 -2.30
N GLU A 269 21.21 19.19 -2.14
CA GLU A 269 21.48 19.94 -0.92
C GLU A 269 20.35 20.94 -0.60
N ASP A 270 19.78 21.59 -1.61
CA ASP A 270 18.60 22.46 -1.44
C ASP A 270 17.42 21.68 -0.86
N TRP A 271 17.14 20.48 -1.40
CA TRP A 271 16.10 19.59 -0.89
C TRP A 271 16.34 19.24 0.59
N MET A 272 17.57 18.86 0.93
CA MET A 272 17.95 18.51 2.30
C MET A 272 17.73 19.66 3.27
N HIS A 273 17.97 20.91 2.85
CA HIS A 273 17.76 22.09 3.69
C HIS A 273 16.27 22.39 3.93
N ILE A 274 15.42 22.22 2.90
CA ILE A 274 14.00 22.56 3.00
C ILE A 274 13.12 21.46 3.63
N LEU A 275 13.59 20.21 3.66
CA LEU A 275 12.89 19.05 4.25
C LEU A 275 12.41 19.29 5.70
N SER A 276 13.19 20.03 6.49
CA SER A 276 12.87 20.36 7.88
C SER A 276 11.63 21.26 8.03
N PHE A 277 11.27 22.00 6.98
CA PHE A 277 10.12 22.89 6.94
C PHE A 277 8.82 22.19 6.52
N GLY A 278 8.84 20.87 6.28
CA GLY A 278 7.63 20.12 5.97
C GLY A 278 7.15 20.31 4.54
N VAL A 279 8.06 20.65 3.63
CA VAL A 279 7.77 20.78 2.21
C VAL A 279 7.15 19.48 1.68
N SER A 280 6.06 19.59 0.93
CA SER A 280 5.33 18.43 0.40
C SER A 280 6.06 17.76 -0.75
N ASP A 281 6.65 18.56 -1.64
CA ASP A 281 7.46 18.06 -2.74
C ASP A 281 8.37 19.14 -3.36
N TYR A 282 9.20 18.75 -4.32
CA TYR A 282 10.05 19.67 -5.07
C TYR A 282 9.96 19.49 -6.59
N LEU A 283 10.40 20.52 -7.30
CA LEU A 283 10.62 20.54 -8.74
C LEU A 283 12.06 20.92 -9.04
N THR A 284 12.69 20.35 -10.06
CA THR A 284 14.04 20.83 -10.46
C THR A 284 13.89 22.06 -11.38
N LYS A 285 14.78 23.07 -11.33
CA LYS A 285 14.64 24.31 -12.14
C LYS A 285 14.46 24.10 -13.66
N ASN A 286 14.84 22.94 -14.19
CA ASN A 286 14.65 22.53 -15.58
C ASN A 286 13.50 21.51 -15.77
N PHE A 287 12.49 21.55 -14.91
CA PHE A 287 11.35 20.63 -14.98
C PHE A 287 10.58 20.79 -16.31
N SER A 288 9.95 19.71 -16.75
CA SER A 288 9.03 19.74 -17.88
C SER A 288 7.61 20.10 -17.44
N ASP A 289 6.78 20.62 -18.36
CA ASP A 289 5.33 20.83 -18.12
C ASP A 289 4.65 19.57 -17.56
N ARG A 290 5.11 18.38 -17.99
CA ARG A 290 4.60 17.09 -17.54
C ARG A 290 4.99 16.79 -16.09
N GLU A 291 6.22 17.11 -15.70
CA GLU A 291 6.69 16.93 -14.33
C GLU A 291 5.91 17.80 -13.35
N LEU A 292 5.71 19.09 -13.68
CA LEU A 292 4.90 20.00 -12.87
C LEU A 292 3.52 19.42 -12.58
N ASN A 293 2.87 18.84 -13.60
CA ASN A 293 1.53 18.28 -13.49
C ASN A 293 1.50 17.08 -12.56
N ILE A 294 2.47 16.17 -12.71
CA ILE A 294 2.54 14.97 -11.87
C ILE A 294 2.78 15.34 -10.41
N ILE A 295 3.64 16.33 -10.15
CA ILE A 295 3.91 16.78 -8.78
C ILE A 295 2.68 17.45 -8.16
N ILE A 296 1.99 18.33 -8.89
CA ILE A 296 0.76 18.96 -8.39
C ILE A 296 -0.33 17.92 -8.12
N GLU A 297 -0.55 16.98 -9.05
CA GLU A 297 -1.53 15.90 -8.87
C GLU A 297 -1.14 14.99 -7.70
N SER A 298 0.14 14.68 -7.51
CA SER A 298 0.64 13.90 -6.37
C SER A 298 0.40 14.61 -5.04
N VAL A 299 0.71 15.91 -4.96
CA VAL A 299 0.45 16.72 -3.75
C VAL A 299 -1.05 16.82 -3.49
N GLN A 300 -1.87 17.13 -4.49
CA GLN A 300 -3.33 17.18 -4.36
C GLN A 300 -3.88 15.83 -3.87
N LYS A 301 -3.42 14.72 -4.46
CA LYS A 301 -3.77 13.36 -4.06
C LYS A 301 -3.45 13.14 -2.58
N LYS A 302 -2.25 13.50 -2.12
CA LYS A 302 -1.83 13.40 -0.70
C LYS A 302 -2.75 14.22 0.23
N LEU A 303 -3.12 15.45 -0.15
CA LEU A 303 -4.04 16.29 0.62
C LEU A 303 -5.45 15.68 0.72
N LEU A 304 -5.98 15.20 -0.40
CA LEU A 304 -7.26 14.51 -0.46
C LEU A 304 -7.27 13.24 0.39
N TYR A 305 -6.20 12.44 0.36
CA TYR A 305 -6.06 11.28 1.24
C TYR A 305 -6.07 11.67 2.72
N LYS A 306 -5.29 12.68 3.09
CA LYS A 306 -5.20 13.16 4.48
C LYS A 306 -6.58 13.60 4.99
N SER A 307 -7.31 14.36 4.19
CA SER A 307 -8.65 14.86 4.55
C SER A 307 -9.71 13.73 4.65
N MET A 308 -9.70 12.76 3.73
CA MET A 308 -10.71 11.69 3.69
C MET A 308 -10.45 10.51 4.63
N PHE A 309 -9.17 10.28 4.98
CA PHE A 309 -8.72 9.10 5.70
C PHE A 309 -7.88 9.39 6.96
N GLY A 310 -7.68 10.66 7.35
CA GLY A 310 -6.84 11.03 8.49
C GLY A 310 -7.14 10.28 9.80
N SER A 311 -8.40 9.94 10.06
CA SER A 311 -8.82 9.15 11.22
C SER A 311 -8.53 7.65 11.09
N HIS A 312 -8.52 7.10 9.87
CA HIS A 312 -8.30 5.67 9.60
C HIS A 312 -6.81 5.32 9.50
N LEU A 313 -5.98 6.26 9.04
CA LEU A 313 -4.52 6.09 8.96
C LEU A 313 -3.92 5.72 10.32
N ARG A 314 -4.43 6.29 11.41
CA ARG A 314 -4.00 5.96 12.79
C ARG A 314 -4.31 4.52 13.22
N LYS A 315 -5.39 3.92 12.71
CA LYS A 315 -5.73 2.51 13.00
C LYS A 315 -4.89 1.54 12.16
N ARG A 316 -4.55 1.92 10.92
CA ARG A 316 -3.71 1.11 10.01
C ARG A 316 -2.27 0.92 10.51
N GLN A 317 -1.76 1.83 11.34
CA GLN A 317 -0.42 1.75 11.94
C GLN A 317 -0.20 0.52 12.84
N GLN A 318 -1.24 -0.23 13.20
CA GLN A 318 -1.14 -1.44 14.01
C GLN A 318 -1.07 -2.75 13.17
N ALA A 319 -1.30 -2.69 11.86
CA ALA A 319 -1.25 -3.87 11.01
C ALA A 319 0.12 -4.01 10.33
N ASN A 320 0.66 -5.24 10.33
CA ASN A 320 1.93 -5.50 9.66
C ASN A 320 1.81 -5.25 8.15
N GLN A 321 2.56 -4.28 7.62
CA GLN A 321 2.61 -3.97 6.19
C GLN A 321 3.79 -4.69 5.51
N ASN A 322 3.53 -5.26 4.34
CA ASN A 322 4.52 -5.97 3.56
C ASN A 322 5.18 -5.01 2.56
N VAL A 323 6.48 -4.75 2.77
CA VAL A 323 7.27 -3.84 1.94
C VAL A 323 8.25 -4.64 1.10
N LEU A 324 8.12 -4.59 -0.22
CA LEU A 324 9.09 -5.18 -1.14
C LEU A 324 10.18 -4.16 -1.45
N VAL A 325 11.41 -4.47 -1.07
CA VAL A 325 12.59 -3.66 -1.37
C VAL A 325 13.37 -4.32 -2.48
N VAL A 326 13.44 -3.66 -3.62
CA VAL A 326 14.23 -4.05 -4.79
C VAL A 326 15.54 -3.28 -4.72
N SER A 327 16.57 -3.87 -4.12
CA SER A 327 17.88 -3.24 -3.96
C SER A 327 18.97 -4.31 -3.78
N GLY A 328 20.13 -4.08 -4.42
CA GLY A 328 21.36 -4.82 -4.16
C GLY A 328 22.24 -4.19 -3.09
N ASN A 329 21.85 -3.03 -2.54
CA ASN A 329 22.66 -2.25 -1.62
C ASN A 329 22.49 -2.75 -0.18
N GLU A 330 23.52 -3.46 0.31
CA GLU A 330 23.53 -4.02 1.67
C GLU A 330 23.52 -2.95 2.78
N ILE A 331 24.06 -1.75 2.53
CA ILE A 331 24.00 -0.63 3.48
C ILE A 331 22.55 -0.14 3.60
N PHE A 332 21.89 0.05 2.46
CA PHE A 332 20.50 0.48 2.40
C PHE A 332 19.56 -0.52 3.06
N LYS A 333 19.77 -1.81 2.81
CA LYS A 333 19.08 -2.92 3.47
C LYS A 333 19.23 -2.88 4.99
N LYS A 334 20.45 -2.70 5.51
CA LYS A 334 20.70 -2.57 6.96
C LYS A 334 19.98 -1.36 7.56
N LEU A 335 19.98 -0.23 6.86
CA LEU A 335 19.30 1.00 7.28
C LEU A 335 17.79 0.78 7.42
N LEU A 336 17.15 0.23 6.38
CA LEU A 336 15.71 -0.07 6.39
C LEU A 336 15.33 -1.09 7.47
N CYS A 337 16.15 -2.14 7.67
CA CYS A 337 15.97 -3.11 8.74
C CYS A 337 16.01 -2.46 10.13
N ASN A 338 16.86 -1.44 10.33
CA ASN A 338 16.92 -0.74 11.62
C ASN A 338 15.72 0.18 11.83
N VAL A 339 15.26 0.90 10.79
CA VAL A 339 14.13 1.84 10.91
C VAL A 339 12.78 1.13 11.00
N SER A 340 12.68 -0.08 10.43
CA SER A 340 11.45 -0.90 10.46
C SER A 340 11.23 -1.64 11.78
N LYS A 341 12.25 -1.78 12.64
CA LYS A 341 12.12 -2.48 13.94
C LYS A 341 11.05 -1.84 14.81
N GLY A 342 10.09 -2.65 15.25
CA GLY A 342 8.99 -2.21 16.12
C GLY A 342 7.92 -1.36 15.44
N LYS A 343 7.96 -1.22 14.11
CA LYS A 343 7.00 -0.39 13.34
C LYS A 343 5.98 -1.18 12.54
N GLY A 344 5.88 -2.49 12.77
CA GLY A 344 4.94 -3.34 12.04
C GLY A 344 5.22 -3.41 10.54
N LEU A 345 6.50 -3.41 10.12
CA LEU A 345 6.84 -3.67 8.72
C LEU A 345 7.49 -5.03 8.55
N SER A 346 7.00 -5.77 7.56
CA SER A 346 7.63 -6.97 7.06
C SER A 346 8.36 -6.64 5.76
N LEU A 347 9.69 -6.51 5.84
CA LEU A 347 10.52 -6.21 4.69
C LEU A 347 10.84 -7.49 3.91
N PHE A 348 10.64 -7.44 2.59
CA PHE A 348 10.99 -8.47 1.62
C PHE A 348 12.09 -7.93 0.71
N PHE A 349 13.29 -8.51 0.76
CA PHE A 349 14.41 -8.04 -0.07
C PHE A 349 14.58 -8.90 -1.32
N VAL A 350 14.76 -8.23 -2.45
CA VAL A 350 15.10 -8.83 -3.74
C VAL A 350 16.16 -7.99 -4.47
N ASN A 351 17.02 -8.65 -5.24
CA ASN A 351 18.16 -8.04 -5.92
C ASN A 351 17.97 -7.86 -7.44
N SER A 352 16.77 -8.11 -7.96
CA SER A 352 16.45 -7.89 -9.38
C SER A 352 14.96 -7.62 -9.60
N THR A 353 14.63 -6.94 -10.69
CA THR A 353 13.24 -6.67 -11.11
C THR A 353 12.47 -7.96 -11.47
N GLY A 354 13.18 -8.98 -11.96
CA GLY A 354 12.62 -10.32 -12.19
C GLY A 354 12.19 -11.02 -10.90
N HIS A 355 13.05 -10.99 -9.87
CA HIS A 355 12.73 -11.52 -8.55
C HIS A 355 11.57 -10.76 -7.89
N ALA A 356 11.52 -9.44 -8.07
CA ALA A 356 10.41 -8.61 -7.61
C ALA A 356 9.08 -9.04 -8.24
N THR A 357 9.07 -9.27 -9.56
CA THR A 357 7.86 -9.75 -10.27
C THR A 357 7.42 -11.13 -9.77
N ALA A 358 8.35 -12.03 -9.48
CA ALA A 358 8.04 -13.33 -8.89
C ALA A 358 7.47 -13.21 -7.47
N ALA A 359 8.01 -12.28 -6.66
CA ALA A 359 7.51 -12.02 -5.31
C ALA A 359 6.08 -11.45 -5.34
N LEU A 360 5.78 -10.50 -6.22
CA LEU A 360 4.45 -9.89 -6.36
C LEU A 360 3.36 -10.89 -6.77
N LYS A 361 3.71 -11.91 -7.55
CA LYS A 361 2.77 -13.01 -7.88
C LYS A 361 2.49 -13.93 -6.69
N ARG A 362 3.42 -14.02 -5.73
CA ARG A 362 3.38 -15.00 -4.64
C ARG A 362 2.93 -14.45 -3.31
N TYR A 363 3.20 -13.17 -3.04
CA TYR A 363 3.01 -12.54 -1.75
C TYR A 363 2.22 -11.25 -1.91
N LYS A 364 1.31 -10.98 -0.95
CA LYS A 364 0.66 -9.68 -0.86
C LYS A 364 1.69 -8.64 -0.46
N ILE A 365 1.94 -7.67 -1.32
CA ILE A 365 2.83 -6.54 -1.08
C ILE A 365 1.98 -5.27 -1.03
N ASP A 366 2.18 -4.48 0.02
CA ASP A 366 1.45 -3.24 0.24
C ASP A 366 2.23 -2.02 -0.30
N PHE A 367 3.56 -2.11 -0.31
CA PHE A 367 4.47 -1.05 -0.76
C PHE A 367 5.70 -1.62 -1.48
N ILE A 368 6.17 -0.94 -2.52
CA ILE A 368 7.41 -1.30 -3.23
C ILE A 368 8.38 -0.13 -3.18
N LEU A 369 9.62 -0.40 -2.74
CA LEU A 369 10.74 0.51 -2.82
C LEU A 369 11.74 -0.01 -3.85
N VAL A 370 12.04 0.78 -4.86
CA VAL A 370 12.97 0.43 -5.94
C VAL A 370 14.21 1.30 -5.84
N ASP A 371 15.35 0.70 -5.62
CA ASP A 371 16.66 1.31 -5.80
C ASP A 371 17.02 1.26 -7.30
N THR A 372 17.47 2.38 -7.86
CA THR A 372 17.84 2.45 -9.29
C THR A 372 19.10 1.67 -9.63
N GLU A 373 19.94 1.32 -8.65
CA GLU A 373 21.18 0.56 -8.84
C GLU A 373 20.95 -0.96 -8.91
N VAL A 374 19.85 -1.40 -9.55
CA VAL A 374 19.45 -2.81 -9.62
C VAL A 374 19.46 -3.33 -11.06
N GLY A 375 20.03 -4.53 -11.26
CA GLY A 375 20.06 -5.20 -12.54
C GLY A 375 18.71 -5.80 -12.97
N GLY A 376 18.46 -5.85 -14.28
CA GLY A 376 17.27 -6.45 -14.89
C GLY A 376 16.65 -5.56 -15.96
N LEU A 377 15.31 -5.53 -16.03
CA LEU A 377 14.59 -4.54 -16.82
C LEU A 377 14.94 -3.13 -16.33
N ASP A 378 14.97 -2.17 -17.25
CA ASP A 378 14.98 -0.74 -16.94
C ASP A 378 13.93 -0.44 -15.86
N GLY A 379 14.35 0.24 -14.78
CA GLY A 379 13.51 0.55 -13.63
C GLY A 379 12.20 1.23 -14.05
N CYS A 380 12.24 2.09 -15.07
CA CYS A 380 11.05 2.74 -15.62
C CYS A 380 10.07 1.72 -16.21
N ARG A 381 10.56 0.78 -17.03
CA ARG A 381 9.73 -0.28 -17.62
C ARG A 381 9.16 -1.21 -16.56
N PHE A 382 9.95 -1.54 -15.54
CA PHE A 382 9.50 -2.34 -14.40
C PHE A 382 8.35 -1.66 -13.66
N LEU A 383 8.44 -0.36 -13.37
CA LEU A 383 7.35 0.37 -12.74
C LEU A 383 6.11 0.44 -13.63
N MET A 384 6.27 0.66 -14.93
CA MET A 384 5.15 0.68 -15.88
C MET A 384 4.39 -0.66 -15.87
N ASP A 385 5.11 -1.78 -15.88
CA ASP A 385 4.54 -3.12 -15.80
C ASP A 385 3.84 -3.39 -14.46
N ILE A 386 4.42 -2.94 -13.34
CA ILE A 386 3.79 -3.03 -12.02
C ILE A 386 2.50 -2.22 -12.00
N LYS A 387 2.53 -0.95 -12.42
CA LYS A 387 1.38 -0.06 -12.34
C LYS A 387 0.23 -0.53 -13.23
N LYS A 388 0.54 -1.18 -14.35
CA LYS A 388 -0.46 -1.82 -15.21
C LYS A 388 -1.13 -3.03 -14.54
N LYS A 389 -0.37 -3.86 -13.81
CA LYS A 389 -0.89 -5.11 -13.19
C LYS A 389 -1.42 -4.91 -11.78
N PHE A 390 -0.84 -3.97 -11.04
CA PHE A 390 -1.07 -3.69 -9.62
C PHE A 390 -1.21 -2.17 -9.40
N PRO A 391 -2.25 -1.53 -9.97
CA PRO A 391 -2.38 -0.08 -9.99
C PRO A 391 -2.46 0.57 -8.60
N ASN A 392 -2.89 -0.20 -7.59
CA ASN A 392 -3.11 0.27 -6.23
C ASN A 392 -1.92 0.10 -5.30
N ILE A 393 -0.85 -0.61 -5.71
CA ILE A 393 0.36 -0.73 -4.90
C ILE A 393 1.11 0.59 -4.96
N VAL A 394 1.46 1.13 -3.79
CA VAL A 394 2.25 2.35 -3.70
C VAL A 394 3.70 2.03 -4.02
N THR A 395 4.30 2.80 -4.92
CA THR A 395 5.69 2.61 -5.36
C THR A 395 6.51 3.85 -5.02
N ALA A 396 7.73 3.63 -4.55
CA ALA A 396 8.73 4.67 -4.48
C ALA A 396 10.04 4.25 -5.11
N VAL A 397 10.76 5.23 -5.64
CA VAL A 397 12.09 5.06 -6.23
C VAL A 397 13.11 5.77 -5.37
N ALA A 398 14.27 5.17 -5.16
CA ALA A 398 15.45 5.79 -4.57
C ALA A 398 16.54 5.86 -5.64
N SER A 399 17.04 7.07 -5.93
CA SER A 399 18.11 7.29 -6.91
C SER A 399 19.07 8.40 -6.46
N LYS A 400 20.35 8.27 -6.82
CA LYS A 400 21.36 9.32 -6.66
C LYS A 400 21.23 10.41 -7.74
N ASN A 401 20.51 10.14 -8.82
CA ASN A 401 20.39 11.03 -9.96
C ASN A 401 19.01 11.71 -9.99
N LEU A 402 18.97 12.99 -9.64
CA LEU A 402 17.74 13.79 -9.69
C LEU A 402 17.13 13.89 -11.08
N GLN A 403 17.91 13.77 -12.15
CA GLN A 403 17.41 13.93 -13.52
C GLN A 403 16.46 12.79 -13.92
N GLU A 404 16.62 11.61 -13.32
CA GLU A 404 15.77 10.44 -13.59
C GLU A 404 14.37 10.56 -12.97
N ARG A 405 14.19 11.49 -12.02
CA ARG A 405 12.94 11.66 -11.27
C ARG A 405 11.74 11.80 -12.19
N CYS A 406 11.84 12.66 -13.19
CA CYS A 406 10.77 12.91 -14.15
C CYS A 406 10.35 11.63 -14.86
N ASP A 407 11.33 10.85 -15.35
CA ASP A 407 11.07 9.60 -16.06
C ASP A 407 10.37 8.57 -15.16
N PHE A 408 10.83 8.41 -13.92
CA PHE A 408 10.20 7.48 -12.98
C PHE A 408 8.77 7.88 -12.60
N LEU A 409 8.54 9.16 -12.34
CA LEU A 409 7.21 9.69 -12.03
C LEU A 409 6.25 9.52 -13.21
N ILE A 410 6.71 9.81 -14.43
CA ILE A 410 5.95 9.61 -15.67
C ILE A 410 5.56 8.14 -15.88
N ASN A 411 6.46 7.22 -15.54
CA ASN A 411 6.24 5.78 -15.63
C ASN A 411 5.47 5.20 -14.42
N GLY A 412 4.98 6.07 -13.53
CA GLY A 412 4.00 5.73 -12.50
C GLY A 412 4.56 5.52 -11.10
N ALA A 413 5.80 5.91 -10.80
CA ALA A 413 6.26 6.04 -9.42
C ALA A 413 5.33 6.99 -8.64
N ASP A 414 4.84 6.60 -7.45
CA ASP A 414 4.06 7.52 -6.61
C ASP A 414 4.97 8.51 -5.87
N ASN A 415 6.18 8.07 -5.52
CA ASN A 415 7.18 8.87 -4.83
C ASN A 415 8.59 8.64 -5.39
N PHE A 416 9.45 9.62 -5.19
CA PHE A 416 10.86 9.58 -5.54
C PHE A 416 11.68 10.14 -4.39
N PHE A 417 12.76 9.46 -4.03
CA PHE A 417 13.71 9.83 -2.99
C PHE A 417 15.10 10.04 -3.61
N ALA A 418 15.67 11.21 -3.34
CA ALA A 418 17.05 11.47 -3.67
C ALA A 418 17.96 10.80 -2.64
N GLU A 419 18.94 10.00 -3.09
CA GLU A 419 19.96 9.47 -2.21
C GLU A 419 21.04 10.52 -1.89
N PRO A 420 21.52 10.61 -0.64
CA PRO A 420 21.16 9.77 0.51
C PRO A 420 19.76 10.10 1.08
N ILE A 421 18.93 9.08 1.27
CA ILE A 421 17.55 9.27 1.77
C ILE A 421 17.59 9.79 3.20
N ALA A 422 16.91 10.90 3.46
CA ALA A 422 16.87 11.48 4.80
C ALA A 422 16.10 10.55 5.75
N MET A 423 16.55 10.45 7.00
CA MET A 423 15.86 9.63 8.02
C MET A 423 14.37 9.99 8.14
N LYS A 424 14.01 11.27 8.02
CA LYS A 424 12.61 11.72 8.06
C LYS A 424 11.77 11.13 6.91
N GLU A 425 12.36 11.00 5.72
CA GLU A 425 11.71 10.38 4.55
C GLU A 425 11.57 8.88 4.75
N ILE A 426 12.59 8.21 5.30
CA ILE A 426 12.50 6.79 5.65
C ILE A 426 11.44 6.58 6.74
N LEU A 427 11.33 7.46 7.73
CA LEU A 427 10.27 7.36 8.74
C LEU A 427 8.88 7.55 8.11
N ALA A 428 8.75 8.45 7.13
CA ALA A 428 7.51 8.69 6.39
C ALA A 428 7.09 7.52 5.50
N LEU A 429 8.06 6.76 4.96
CA LEU A 429 7.80 5.50 4.24
C LEU A 429 7.12 4.44 5.13
N VAL A 430 7.33 4.54 6.44
CA VAL A 430 6.96 3.51 7.41
C VAL A 430 5.76 3.92 8.29
N SER A 431 5.33 5.18 8.22
CA SER A 431 4.27 5.77 9.05
C SER A 431 2.95 5.91 8.33
#